data_AF-A0A024UNA9-F1
#
_entry.id   AF-A0A024UNA9-F1
#
_cell.length_a   1.000
_cell.length_b   1.000
_cell.length_c   1.000
_cell.angle_alpha   90.00
_cell.angle_beta   90.00
_cell.angle_gamma   90.00
#
_symmetry.space_group_name_H-M   'P 1'
#
loop_
_entity.id
_entity.type
_entity.pdbx_description
1 polymer ?
#
loop_
_entity_poly.entity_id
_entity_poly.type
_entity_poly.pdbx_seq_one_letter_code
_entity_poly.pdbx_strand_id
1 'polypeptide(L)'
;MGRRNWSPTYGDEFVFYDYNAPLDVEERFHGFFDYVLVEPPYLTEQCMKGFGQTMNLISREVKTTSDGKQVMVTPNAFINSGALRDAMATELGLTPCGFVPTFESKLSNRLTTYINYTSTRFGPYED
;
A
#
# COMPACT_ATOMS: atom_id res chain seq x y z
N MET A 1 10.22 -21.01 1.26
CA MET A 1 10.44 -20.07 0.15
C MET A 1 11.82 -19.45 0.32
N GLY A 2 12.70 -19.53 -0.68
CA GLY A 2 14.08 -19.05 -0.56
C GLY A 2 14.16 -17.52 -0.49
N ARG A 3 14.96 -16.98 0.44
CA ARG A 3 15.25 -15.55 0.54
C ARG A 3 16.03 -15.12 -0.70
N ARG A 4 15.48 -14.25 -1.55
CA ARG A 4 16.26 -13.55 -2.57
C ARG A 4 16.89 -12.33 -1.91
N ASN A 5 18.22 -12.34 -1.77
CA ASN A 5 18.96 -11.18 -1.29
C ASN A 5 19.31 -10.31 -2.50
N TRP A 6 18.66 -9.15 -2.61
CA TRP A 6 18.88 -8.17 -3.67
C TRP A 6 19.98 -7.16 -3.31
N SER A 7 20.41 -7.11 -2.05
CA SER A 7 21.44 -6.20 -1.55
C SER A 7 22.77 -6.26 -2.32
N PRO A 8 23.29 -7.44 -2.75
CA PRO A 8 24.53 -7.49 -3.54
C PRO A 8 24.44 -6.78 -4.89
N THR A 9 23.22 -6.62 -5.44
CA THR A 9 23.00 -6.03 -6.76
C THR A 9 22.59 -4.55 -6.67
N TYR A 10 21.86 -4.17 -5.63
CA TYR A 10 21.23 -2.86 -5.52
C TYR A 10 21.54 -2.10 -4.21
N GLY A 11 22.49 -2.60 -3.40
CA GLY A 11 22.94 -1.94 -2.17
C GLY A 11 21.81 -1.73 -1.16
N ASP A 12 21.73 -0.52 -0.63
CA ASP A 12 20.79 -0.11 0.42
C ASP A 12 19.43 0.37 -0.11
N GLU A 13 19.22 0.35 -1.43
CA GLU A 13 17.93 0.71 -2.06
C GLU A 13 16.86 -0.37 -1.88
N PHE A 14 17.27 -1.57 -1.46
CA PHE A 14 16.40 -2.71 -1.21
C PHE A 14 16.66 -3.28 0.17
N VAL A 15 15.57 -3.55 0.89
CA VAL A 15 15.62 -4.22 2.18
C VAL A 15 14.73 -5.45 2.17
N PHE A 16 15.03 -6.39 3.05
CA PHE A 16 14.17 -7.54 3.24
C PHE A 16 12.90 -7.09 3.98
N TYR A 17 11.75 -7.54 3.51
CA TYR A 17 10.46 -7.30 4.14
C TYR A 17 9.66 -8.62 4.19
N ASP A 18 9.26 -9.03 5.38
CA ASP A 18 8.40 -10.21 5.58
C ASP A 18 6.96 -9.75 5.82
N TYR A 19 6.08 -9.97 4.84
CA TYR A 19 4.67 -9.60 4.99
C TYR A 19 3.94 -10.39 6.09
N ASN A 20 4.51 -11.50 6.58
CA ASN A 20 3.98 -12.23 7.74
C ASN A 20 4.33 -11.53 9.07
N ALA A 21 5.31 -10.62 9.05
CA ALA A 21 5.71 -9.77 10.17
C ALA A 21 5.72 -8.29 9.71
N PRO A 22 4.55 -7.72 9.38
CA PRO A 22 4.45 -6.43 8.68
C PRO A 22 5.07 -5.24 9.43
N LEU A 23 5.19 -5.33 10.75
CA LEU A 23 5.80 -4.29 11.59
C LEU A 23 7.29 -4.51 11.86
N ASP A 24 7.87 -5.62 11.40
CA ASP A 24 9.31 -5.90 11.47
C ASP A 24 10.04 -5.16 10.33
N VAL A 25 9.92 -3.84 10.36
CA VAL A 25 10.59 -2.90 9.45
C VAL A 25 11.69 -2.19 10.22
N GLU A 26 12.86 -2.05 9.61
CA GLU A 26 14.00 -1.34 10.21
C GLU A 26 13.59 0.08 10.66
N GLU A 27 14.01 0.46 11.87
CA GLU A 27 13.59 1.72 12.54
C GLU A 27 13.92 2.97 11.71
N ARG A 28 14.99 2.93 10.90
CA ARG A 28 15.36 4.05 10.01
C ARG A 28 14.28 4.42 8.98
N PHE A 29 13.32 3.52 8.73
CA PHE A 29 12.22 3.76 7.81
C PHE A 29 10.92 4.21 8.47
N HIS A 30 10.84 4.20 9.81
CA HIS A 30 9.64 4.64 10.53
C HIS A 30 9.46 6.14 10.31
N GLY A 31 8.30 6.55 9.78
CA GLY A 31 8.04 7.95 9.45
C GLY A 31 8.97 8.55 8.37
N PHE A 32 9.57 7.73 7.50
CA PHE A 32 10.61 8.20 6.59
C PHE A 32 10.07 8.72 5.24
N PHE A 33 9.07 8.04 4.66
CA PHE A 33 8.71 8.21 3.25
C PHE A 33 7.67 9.30 3.02
N ASP A 34 7.90 10.13 2.00
CA ASP A 34 6.96 11.15 1.50
C ASP A 34 5.87 10.60 0.59
N TYR A 35 6.05 9.37 0.09
CA TYR A 35 5.09 8.67 -0.76
C TYR A 35 5.30 7.17 -0.59
N VAL A 36 4.21 6.40 -0.51
CA VAL A 36 4.28 4.94 -0.39
C VAL A 36 3.39 4.29 -1.45
N LEU A 37 3.95 3.32 -2.19
CA LEU A 37 3.22 2.50 -3.15
C LEU A 37 3.26 1.04 -2.72
N VAL A 38 2.11 0.38 -2.74
CA VAL A 38 1.98 -1.04 -2.39
C VAL A 38 1.20 -1.80 -3.46
N GLU A 39 1.74 -2.95 -3.86
CA GLU A 39 1.07 -3.98 -4.65
C GLU A 39 1.38 -5.32 -3.97
N PRO A 40 0.48 -5.83 -3.09
CA PRO A 40 0.79 -6.97 -2.24
C PRO A 40 0.57 -8.30 -2.99
N PRO A 41 1.19 -9.39 -2.53
CA PRO A 41 1.11 -10.69 -3.22
C PRO A 41 -0.27 -11.36 -3.18
N TYR A 42 -1.17 -10.93 -2.29
CA TYR A 42 -2.48 -11.55 -2.09
C TYR A 42 -3.61 -10.53 -2.05
N LEU A 43 -4.71 -10.91 -2.71
CA LEU A 43 -5.93 -10.09 -2.80
C LEU A 43 -6.91 -10.39 -1.66
N THR A 44 -6.41 -10.48 -0.43
CA THR A 44 -7.20 -10.78 0.77
C THR A 44 -7.19 -9.62 1.75
N GLU A 45 -8.28 -9.47 2.52
CA GLU A 45 -8.40 -8.42 3.53
C GLU A 45 -7.32 -8.54 4.62
N GLN A 46 -6.93 -9.76 5.00
CA GLN A 46 -5.85 -9.98 5.98
C GLN A 46 -4.51 -9.45 5.46
N CYS A 47 -4.19 -9.69 4.18
CA CYS A 47 -2.98 -9.17 3.56
C CYS A 47 -3.04 -7.63 3.45
N MET A 48 -4.19 -7.10 3.02
CA MET A 48 -4.44 -5.65 2.98
C MET A 48 -4.20 -4.98 4.34
N LYS A 49 -4.75 -5.54 5.43
CA LYS A 49 -4.57 -5.00 6.78
C LYS A 49 -3.11 -5.01 7.22
N GLY A 50 -2.39 -6.10 6.96
CA GLY A 50 -0.95 -6.19 7.28
C GLY A 50 -0.14 -5.11 6.57
N PHE A 51 -0.34 -4.94 5.26
CA PHE A 51 0.34 -3.86 4.52
C PHE A 51 -0.11 -2.46 4.96
N GLY A 52 -1.37 -2.28 5.33
CA GLY A 52 -1.86 -1.02 5.91
C GLY A 52 -1.15 -0.63 7.21
N GLN A 53 -0.84 -1.62 8.06
CA GLN A 53 -0.03 -1.41 9.26
C GLN A 53 1.39 -0.94 8.90
N THR A 54 2.01 -1.58 7.91
CA THR A 54 3.31 -1.16 7.39
C THR A 54 3.28 0.25 6.83
N MET A 55 2.26 0.59 6.02
CA MET A 55 2.11 1.92 5.43
C MET A 55 1.96 3.00 6.50
N ASN A 56 1.18 2.75 7.56
CA ASN A 56 1.09 3.66 8.72
C ASN A 56 2.46 3.84 9.40
N LEU A 57 3.23 2.76 9.57
CA LEU A 57 4.53 2.80 10.25
C LEU A 57 5.57 3.63 9.47
N ILE A 58 5.61 3.48 8.14
CA ILE A 58 6.68 4.05 7.31
C ILE A 58 6.31 5.41 6.69
N SER A 59 5.02 5.76 6.68
CA SER A 59 4.53 7.06 6.19
C SER A 59 5.02 8.20 7.07
N ARG A 60 5.61 9.24 6.46
CA ARG A 60 6.13 10.41 7.17
C ARG A 60 5.13 11.11 8.10
N GLU A 61 3.88 11.23 7.67
CA GLU A 61 2.84 11.87 8.46
C GLU A 61 1.60 10.96 8.56
N VAL A 62 1.30 10.58 9.80
CA VAL A 62 0.07 9.88 10.19
C VAL A 62 -0.53 10.66 11.36
N LYS A 63 -1.84 10.93 11.29
CA LYS A 63 -2.60 11.60 12.35
C LYS A 63 -3.39 10.58 13.14
N THR A 64 -3.43 10.77 14.45
CA THR A 64 -4.36 10.06 15.32
C THR A 64 -5.58 10.93 15.56
N THR A 65 -6.75 10.42 15.21
CA THR A 65 -8.03 11.09 15.46
C THR A 65 -8.40 11.02 16.94
N SER A 66 -9.40 11.78 17.37
CA SER A 66 -9.83 11.82 18.78
C SER A 66 -10.32 10.47 19.32
N ASP A 67 -10.80 9.59 18.45
CA ASP A 67 -11.21 8.22 18.74
C ASP A 67 -10.06 7.19 18.61
N GLY A 68 -8.82 7.64 18.38
CA GLY A 68 -7.64 6.79 18.36
C GLY A 68 -7.32 6.14 17.01
N LYS A 69 -8.09 6.42 15.96
CA LYS A 69 -7.83 5.89 14.62
C LYS A 69 -6.61 6.58 13.99
N GLN A 70 -5.74 5.79 13.37
CA GLN A 70 -4.63 6.31 12.55
C GLN A 70 -5.11 6.62 11.14
N VAL A 71 -4.76 7.82 10.65
CA VAL A 71 -5.09 8.32 9.32
C VAL A 71 -3.81 8.77 8.62
N MET A 72 -3.47 8.11 7.52
CA MET A 72 -2.31 8.46 6.70
C MET A 72 -2.55 9.80 6.00
N VAL A 73 -1.67 10.77 6.24
CA VAL A 73 -1.64 12.06 5.54
C VAL A 73 -0.65 12.03 4.38
N THR A 74 0.48 11.34 4.58
CA THR A 74 1.42 11.02 3.50
C THR A 74 0.65 10.43 2.29
N PRO A 75 0.91 10.88 1.06
CA PRO A 75 0.35 10.26 -0.14
C PRO A 75 0.67 8.77 -0.23
N ASN A 76 -0.38 7.96 -0.36
CA ASN A 76 -0.31 6.51 -0.41
C ASN A 76 -1.07 6.01 -1.65
N ALA A 77 -0.52 5.00 -2.33
CA ALA A 77 -1.17 4.27 -3.39
C ALA A 77 -1.14 2.76 -3.11
N PHE A 78 -2.27 2.10 -3.30
CA PHE A 78 -2.43 0.68 -3.05
C PHE A 78 -3.12 0.04 -4.25
N ILE A 79 -2.47 -0.94 -4.90
CA ILE A 79 -3.04 -1.68 -6.02
C ILE A 79 -3.54 -3.03 -5.50
N ASN A 80 -4.84 -3.31 -5.63
CA ASN A 80 -5.44 -4.57 -5.18
C ASN A 80 -6.74 -4.87 -5.94
N SER A 81 -7.49 -5.91 -5.55
CA SER A 81 -8.80 -6.24 -6.11
C SER A 81 -9.84 -5.17 -5.82
N GLY A 82 -10.68 -4.86 -6.83
CA GLY A 82 -11.90 -4.06 -6.68
C GLY A 82 -12.84 -4.54 -5.57
N ALA A 83 -12.81 -5.85 -5.24
CA ALA A 83 -13.66 -6.45 -4.21
C ALA A 83 -13.36 -5.93 -2.79
N LEU A 84 -12.18 -5.33 -2.57
CA LEU A 84 -11.78 -4.77 -1.27
C LEU A 84 -12.13 -3.28 -1.12
N ARG A 85 -12.87 -2.67 -2.05
CA ARG A 85 -13.14 -1.23 -2.06
C ARG A 85 -13.67 -0.70 -0.73
N ASP A 86 -14.67 -1.37 -0.14
CA ASP A 86 -15.29 -0.90 1.10
C ASP A 86 -14.30 -1.03 2.27
N ALA A 87 -13.58 -2.15 2.35
CA ALA A 87 -12.55 -2.38 3.38
C ALA A 87 -11.36 -1.40 3.25
N MET A 88 -10.93 -1.07 2.04
CA MET A 88 -9.90 -0.04 1.78
C MET A 88 -10.32 1.32 2.33
N ALA A 89 -11.58 1.70 2.11
CA ALA A 89 -12.11 2.97 2.59
C ALA A 89 -12.28 2.98 4.12
N THR A 90 -12.83 1.93 4.71
CA THR A 90 -13.11 1.89 6.15
C THR A 90 -11.85 1.69 6.98
N GLU A 91 -10.98 0.76 6.59
CA GLU A 91 -9.80 0.37 7.37
C GLU A 91 -8.63 1.30 7.12
N LEU A 92 -8.38 1.67 5.86
CA LEU A 92 -7.16 2.39 5.44
C LEU A 92 -7.42 3.84 5.01
N GLY A 93 -8.68 4.25 4.81
CA GLY A 93 -9.00 5.58 4.28
C GLY A 93 -8.58 5.77 2.83
N LEU A 94 -8.40 4.69 2.07
CA LEU A 94 -8.03 4.72 0.67
C LEU A 94 -9.26 4.57 -0.22
N THR A 95 -9.34 5.38 -1.27
CA THR A 95 -10.46 5.39 -2.23
C THR A 95 -9.96 5.12 -3.64
N PRO A 96 -10.75 4.44 -4.49
CA PRO A 96 -10.29 4.10 -5.82
C PRO A 96 -10.12 5.35 -6.71
N CYS A 97 -9.18 5.30 -7.63
CA CYS A 97 -8.97 6.32 -8.66
C CYS A 97 -9.09 5.74 -10.08
N GLY A 98 -9.09 6.59 -11.10
CA GLY A 98 -9.22 6.16 -12.50
C GLY A 98 -7.97 5.49 -13.10
N PHE A 99 -6.86 5.41 -12.36
CA PHE A 99 -5.70 4.67 -12.84
C PHE A 99 -5.92 3.15 -12.72
N VAL A 100 -6.08 2.49 -13.86
CA VAL A 100 -6.20 1.03 -13.96
C VAL A 100 -4.89 0.46 -14.49
N PRO A 101 -4.13 -0.31 -13.69
CA PRO A 101 -2.88 -0.91 -14.13
C PRO A 101 -3.15 -1.98 -15.19
N THR A 102 -2.28 -2.03 -16.21
CA THR A 102 -2.31 -3.04 -17.26
C THR A 102 -1.10 -3.97 -17.11
N PHE A 103 -1.28 -5.22 -17.54
CA PHE A 103 -0.28 -6.26 -17.43
C PHE A 103 -0.07 -6.92 -18.79
N GLU A 104 1.17 -7.28 -19.11
CA GLU A 104 1.49 -7.99 -20.36
C GLU A 104 0.85 -9.38 -20.39
N SER A 105 0.80 -10.06 -19.25
CA SER A 105 0.10 -11.34 -19.09
C SER A 105 -1.39 -11.14 -18.78
N LYS A 106 -2.25 -12.03 -19.27
CA LYS A 106 -3.66 -12.07 -18.86
C LYS A 106 -3.77 -12.43 -17.37
N LEU A 107 -4.09 -11.45 -16.53
CA LEU A 107 -4.59 -11.70 -15.19
C LEU A 107 -6.07 -12.09 -15.27
N SER A 108 -6.51 -12.98 -14.39
CA SER A 108 -7.93 -13.31 -14.24
C SER A 108 -8.73 -12.19 -13.58
N ASN A 109 -8.05 -11.33 -12.80
CA ASN A 109 -8.68 -10.29 -12.00
C ASN A 109 -8.28 -8.90 -12.50
N ARG A 110 -9.27 -8.02 -12.68
CA ARG A 110 -9.04 -6.57 -12.86
C ARG A 110 -8.57 -6.00 -11.52
N LEU A 111 -7.42 -5.36 -11.50
CA LEU A 111 -6.91 -4.64 -10.33
C LEU A 111 -7.41 -3.19 -10.35
N THR A 112 -7.54 -2.64 -9.16
CA THR A 112 -7.97 -1.27 -8.86
C THR A 112 -6.87 -0.58 -8.07
N THR A 113 -6.61 0.69 -8.39
CA THR A 113 -5.66 1.53 -7.65
C THR A 113 -6.42 2.42 -6.68
N TYR A 114 -6.06 2.34 -5.40
CA TYR A 114 -6.61 3.12 -4.31
C TYR A 114 -5.61 4.16 -3.81
N ILE A 115 -6.07 5.38 -3.51
CA ILE A 115 -5.27 6.52 -3.05
C ILE A 115 -5.97 7.28 -1.92
N ASN A 116 -5.20 8.00 -1.08
CA ASN A 116 -5.71 8.93 -0.06
C ASN A 116 -5.59 10.42 -0.46
N TYR A 117 -5.38 10.71 -1.74
CA TYR A 117 -5.22 12.06 -2.26
C TYR A 117 -6.03 12.26 -3.55
N THR A 118 -6.27 13.51 -3.93
CA THR A 118 -6.92 13.82 -5.21
C THR A 118 -5.89 13.89 -6.34
N SER A 119 -6.19 13.26 -7.47
CA SER A 119 -5.33 13.29 -8.66
C SER A 119 -6.15 13.61 -9.91
N THR A 120 -5.90 14.76 -10.53
CA THR A 120 -6.49 15.10 -11.83
C THR A 120 -5.94 14.23 -12.95
N ARG A 121 -4.71 13.71 -12.80
CA ARG A 121 -4.05 12.86 -13.79
C ARG A 121 -4.63 11.44 -13.83
N PHE A 122 -4.99 10.89 -12.68
CA PHE A 122 -5.59 9.55 -12.62
C PHE A 122 -7.07 9.56 -13.00
N GLY A 123 -7.73 10.72 -12.91
CA GLY A 123 -9.16 10.83 -13.22
C GLY A 123 -10.05 10.13 -12.20
N PRO A 124 -11.38 10.22 -12.39
CA PRO A 124 -12.34 9.56 -11.53
C PRO A 124 -12.26 8.04 -11.71
N TYR A 125 -12.54 7.30 -10.64
CA TYR A 125 -12.77 5.87 -10.74
C TYR A 125 -14.11 5.60 -11.45
N GLU A 126 -14.10 4.67 -12.39
CA GLU A 126 -15.26 4.21 -13.15
C GLU A 126 -15.43 2.70 -12.90
N ASP A 127 -16.60 2.32 -12.37
CA ASP A 127 -16.97 0.92 -12.08
C ASP A 127 -17.00 0.05 -13.36
#